data_AF-A0AA97E6S1-F1
#
_entry.id   AF-A0AA97E6S1-F1
#
_cell.length_a   1.000
_cell.length_b   1.000
_cell.length_c   1.000
_cell.angle_alpha   90.00
_cell.angle_beta   90.00
_cell.angle_gamma   90.00
#
_symmetry.space_group_name_H-M   'P 1'
#
loop_
_entity.id
_entity.type
_entity.pdbx_description
1 polymer ?
#
loop_
_entity_poly.entity_id
_entity_poly.type
_entity_poly.pdbx_seq_one_letter_code
_entity_poly.pdbx_strand_id
1 'polypeptide(L)'
;MRYREFLASASPLYLPSVQVAHLVTSRLEKYRPETEAWLKRHGVSYGKLHMLDLPSAAERRRLNMHHTFKARIYKGQLQAILFIESEEHQAREIMRLSNKPVYCTATNEMYVPGFSVSALKYVTLRKGQSLKRKIREQLRRVFARLPA
;
A
#
# COMPACT_ATOMS: atom_id res chain seq x y z
N MET A 1 19.76 15.00 -17.00
CA MET A 1 19.94 13.87 -17.92
C MET A 1 19.76 12.51 -17.21
N ARG A 2 20.50 12.22 -16.13
CA ARG A 2 20.45 10.93 -15.38
C ARG A 2 19.08 10.30 -15.09
N TYR A 3 18.04 11.08 -14.78
CA TYR A 3 16.74 10.49 -14.44
C TYR A 3 15.99 9.92 -15.65
N ARG A 4 16.13 10.52 -16.84
CA ARG A 4 15.49 10.00 -18.06
C ARG A 4 16.15 8.70 -18.52
N GLU A 5 17.48 8.64 -18.42
CA GLU A 5 18.25 7.42 -18.67
C GLU A 5 17.81 6.30 -17.73
N PHE A 6 17.70 6.57 -16.43
CA PHE A 6 17.17 5.61 -15.46
C PHE A 6 15.77 5.09 -15.85
N LEU A 7 14.84 5.96 -16.24
CA LEU A 7 13.51 5.53 -16.67
C LEU A 7 13.53 4.64 -17.92
N ALA A 8 14.51 4.85 -18.80
CA ALA A 8 14.66 4.05 -20.01
C ALA A 8 15.30 2.67 -19.73
N SER A 9 16.25 2.59 -18.79
CA SER A 9 17.06 1.39 -18.56
C SER A 9 16.75 0.61 -17.29
N ALA A 10 15.82 1.07 -16.44
CA ALA A 10 15.47 0.39 -15.20
C ALA A 10 15.01 -1.06 -15.45
N SER A 11 15.58 -2.02 -14.73
CA SER A 11 15.11 -3.41 -14.78
C SER A 11 13.76 -3.54 -14.07
N PRO A 12 12.79 -4.29 -14.63
CA PRO A 12 11.52 -4.56 -13.97
C PRO A 12 11.75 -5.48 -12.76
N LEU A 13 11.04 -5.21 -11.66
CA LEU A 13 10.98 -6.12 -10.51
C LEU A 13 9.79 -7.09 -10.63
N TYR A 14 8.61 -6.54 -10.95
CA TYR A 14 7.39 -7.30 -11.20
C TYR A 14 6.77 -6.84 -12.52
N LEU A 15 6.31 -7.80 -13.32
CA LEU A 15 5.54 -7.53 -14.53
C LEU A 15 4.16 -8.19 -14.39
N PRO A 16 3.08 -7.49 -14.75
CA PRO A 16 1.76 -8.10 -14.77
C PRO A 16 1.70 -9.15 -15.88
N SER A 17 1.17 -10.32 -15.56
CA SER A 17 0.93 -11.41 -16.53
C SER A 17 -0.37 -11.22 -17.32
N VAL A 18 -1.20 -10.25 -16.94
CA VAL A 18 -2.49 -9.94 -17.54
C VAL A 18 -2.59 -8.46 -17.87
N GLN A 19 -3.54 -8.09 -18.72
CA GLN A 19 -3.82 -6.67 -18.99
C GLN A 19 -4.28 -5.96 -17.72
N VAL A 20 -3.62 -4.85 -17.40
CA VAL A 20 -3.97 -4.01 -16.26
C VAL A 20 -4.96 -2.93 -16.70
N ALA A 21 -6.10 -2.79 -16.03
CA ALA A 21 -7.07 -1.75 -16.40
C ALA A 21 -6.45 -0.33 -16.34
N HIS A 22 -5.76 -0.02 -15.25
CA HIS A 22 -5.14 1.29 -15.04
C HIS A 22 -3.76 1.17 -14.38
N LEU A 23 -2.79 1.92 -14.91
CA LEU A 23 -1.53 2.20 -14.23
C LEU A 23 -1.63 3.58 -13.57
N VAL A 24 -1.27 3.68 -12.29
CA VAL A 24 -1.31 4.95 -11.55
C VAL A 24 0.05 5.19 -10.91
N THR A 25 0.74 6.24 -11.33
CA THR A 25 2.10 6.53 -10.89
C THR A 25 2.28 7.97 -10.45
N SER A 26 3.17 8.17 -9.48
CA SER A 26 3.57 9.51 -9.05
C SER A 26 4.63 10.13 -9.98
N ARG A 27 5.07 9.46 -11.06
CA ARG A 27 5.96 10.06 -12.07
C ARG A 27 5.26 11.29 -12.69
N LEU A 28 6.05 12.29 -13.07
CA LEU A 28 5.52 13.50 -13.71
C LEU A 28 5.17 13.22 -15.17
N GLU A 29 4.12 13.88 -15.67
CA GLU A 29 3.63 13.78 -17.06
C GLU A 29 4.72 14.05 -18.11
N LYS A 30 5.66 14.97 -17.82
CA LYS A 30 6.80 15.25 -18.72
C LYS A 30 7.74 14.05 -19.00
N TYR A 31 7.55 12.93 -18.30
CA TYR A 31 8.27 11.68 -18.50
C TYR A 31 7.38 10.55 -19.07
N ARG A 32 6.20 10.90 -19.58
CA ARG A 32 5.29 9.96 -20.22
C ARG A 32 5.94 9.23 -21.39
N PRO A 33 6.64 9.89 -22.34
CA PRO A 33 7.25 9.19 -23.47
C PRO A 33 8.22 8.09 -23.04
N GLU A 34 9.09 8.38 -22.07
CA GLU A 34 10.04 7.40 -21.54
C GLU A 34 9.34 6.26 -20.79
N THR A 35 8.27 6.57 -20.06
CA THR A 35 7.48 5.57 -19.31
C THR A 35 6.74 4.63 -20.25
N GLU A 36 6.06 5.16 -21.27
CA GLU A 36 5.31 4.36 -22.24
C GLU A 36 6.24 3.51 -23.11
N ALA A 37 7.39 4.05 -23.51
CA ALA A 37 8.40 3.28 -24.22
C ALA A 37 8.94 2.12 -23.37
N TRP A 38 9.19 2.34 -22.08
CA TRP A 38 9.60 1.29 -21.14
C TRP A 38 8.53 0.20 -20.98
N LEU A 39 7.26 0.59 -20.81
CA LEU A 39 6.13 -0.33 -20.68
C LEU A 39 5.97 -1.20 -21.93
N LYS A 40 6.07 -0.58 -23.12
CA LYS A 40 5.99 -1.27 -24.41
C LYS A 40 7.13 -2.28 -24.58
N ARG A 41 8.38 -1.90 -24.27
CA ARG A 41 9.55 -2.80 -24.36
C ARG A 41 9.40 -4.04 -23.49
N HIS A 42 8.76 -3.92 -22.33
CA HIS A 42 8.54 -5.03 -21.39
C HIS A 42 7.19 -5.73 -21.57
N GLY A 43 6.46 -5.46 -22.65
CA GLY A 43 5.20 -6.15 -22.96
C GLY A 43 4.07 -5.85 -21.97
N VAL A 44 4.12 -4.74 -21.24
CA VAL A 44 3.06 -4.39 -20.27
C VAL A 44 1.83 -3.88 -21.02
N SER A 45 0.75 -4.66 -21.01
CA SER A 45 -0.55 -4.26 -21.56
C SER A 45 -1.38 -3.54 -20.49
N TYR A 46 -1.89 -2.35 -20.82
CA TYR A 46 -2.70 -1.56 -19.91
C TYR A 46 -3.76 -0.72 -20.63
N GLY A 47 -4.85 -0.36 -19.92
CA GLY A 47 -5.90 0.51 -20.45
C GLY A 47 -5.52 1.99 -20.42
N LYS A 48 -5.34 2.56 -19.21
CA LYS A 48 -4.97 3.98 -19.05
C LYS A 48 -3.83 4.20 -18.06
N LEU A 49 -2.88 5.05 -18.44
CA LEU A 49 -1.76 5.49 -17.61
C LEU A 49 -2.05 6.88 -17.01
N HIS A 50 -2.21 6.93 -15.69
CA HIS A 50 -2.40 8.15 -14.90
C HIS A 50 -1.07 8.57 -14.28
N MET A 51 -0.59 9.77 -14.62
CA MET A 51 0.63 10.36 -14.08
C MET A 51 0.32 11.71 -13.40
N LEU A 52 1.27 12.25 -12.65
CA LEU A 52 1.10 13.56 -12.01
C LEU A 52 1.39 14.69 -12.99
N ASP A 53 0.39 15.53 -13.22
CA ASP A 53 0.56 16.80 -13.90
C ASP A 53 0.83 17.90 -12.86
N LEU A 54 2.10 18.04 -12.48
CA LEU A 54 2.56 19.09 -11.57
C LEU A 54 3.75 19.82 -12.20
N PRO A 55 3.86 21.15 -12.02
CA PRO A 55 4.88 21.95 -12.68
C PRO A 55 6.30 21.60 -12.21
N SER A 56 6.48 21.09 -10.97
CA SER A 56 7.80 20.76 -10.44
C SER A 56 7.82 19.62 -9.41
N ALA A 57 9.01 19.04 -9.22
CA ALA A 57 9.27 18.07 -8.15
C ALA A 57 9.23 18.71 -6.75
N ALA A 58 9.42 20.02 -6.64
CA ALA A 58 9.30 20.75 -5.37
C ALA A 58 7.84 20.85 -4.93
N GLU A 59 6.93 21.22 -5.84
CA GLU A 59 5.49 21.24 -5.59
C GLU A 59 4.97 19.83 -5.27
N ARG A 60 5.46 18.81 -6.00
CA ARG A 60 5.19 17.40 -5.71
C ARG A 60 5.54 17.02 -4.26
N ARG A 61 6.70 17.42 -3.75
CA ARG A 61 7.16 17.11 -2.38
C ARG A 61 6.39 17.90 -1.33
N ARG A 62 6.18 19.20 -1.57
CA ARG A 62 5.42 20.08 -0.70
C ARG A 62 4.00 19.56 -0.43
N LEU A 63 3.36 18.98 -1.45
CA LEU A 63 1.97 18.56 -1.37
C LEU A 63 1.78 17.18 -0.72
N ASN A 64 2.84 16.37 -0.56
CA ASN A 64 2.76 14.98 -0.05
C ASN A 64 1.64 14.13 -0.71
N MET A 65 1.31 14.42 -1.98
CA MET A 65 0.06 14.00 -2.62
C MET A 65 0.08 12.59 -3.24
N HIS A 66 1.13 11.78 -3.03
CA HIS A 66 1.28 10.50 -3.75
C HIS A 66 0.14 9.53 -3.49
N HIS A 67 -0.15 9.28 -2.22
CA HIS A 67 -1.28 8.43 -1.84
C HIS A 67 -2.61 9.09 -2.18
N THR A 68 -2.77 10.41 -1.99
CA THR A 68 -4.03 11.12 -2.27
C THR A 68 -4.41 11.11 -3.75
N PHE A 69 -3.45 11.34 -4.65
CA PHE A 69 -3.66 11.23 -6.09
C PHE A 69 -4.07 9.82 -6.48
N LYS A 70 -3.28 8.82 -6.06
CA LYS A 70 -3.55 7.41 -6.36
C LYS A 70 -4.90 6.96 -5.83
N ALA A 71 -5.21 7.31 -4.58
CA ALA A 71 -6.48 6.99 -3.94
C ALA A 71 -7.67 7.62 -4.65
N ARG A 72 -7.57 8.88 -5.07
CA ARG A 72 -8.65 9.56 -5.81
C ARG A 72 -8.95 8.87 -7.14
N ILE A 73 -7.90 8.52 -7.90
CA ILE A 73 -8.07 7.77 -9.16
C ILE A 73 -8.74 6.43 -8.87
N TYR A 74 -8.21 5.66 -7.93
CA TYR A 74 -8.72 4.33 -7.59
C TYR A 74 -10.17 4.37 -7.07
N LYS A 75 -10.50 5.34 -6.23
CA LYS A 75 -11.86 5.56 -5.73
C LYS A 75 -12.85 5.80 -6.87
N GLY A 76 -12.47 6.64 -7.83
CA GLY A 76 -13.30 6.97 -9.00
C GLY A 76 -13.50 5.82 -10.00
N GLN A 77 -12.61 4.81 -10.02
CA GLN A 77 -12.78 3.63 -10.89
C GLN A 77 -13.69 2.60 -10.23
N LEU A 78 -15.00 2.64 -10.51
CA LEU A 78 -15.98 1.75 -9.88
C LEU A 78 -15.70 0.25 -10.10
N GLN A 79 -15.23 -0.11 -11.30
CA GLN A 79 -14.91 -1.51 -11.65
C GLN A 79 -13.52 -1.97 -11.16
N ALA A 80 -12.71 -1.09 -10.60
CA ALA A 80 -11.41 -1.47 -10.05
C ALA A 80 -11.61 -2.09 -8.66
N ILE A 81 -11.30 -3.38 -8.54
CA ILE A 81 -11.49 -4.19 -7.33
C ILE A 81 -10.23 -4.34 -6.46
N LEU A 82 -9.05 -4.09 -7.04
CA LEU A 82 -7.76 -4.22 -6.37
C LEU A 82 -6.79 -3.13 -6.84
N PHE A 83 -6.04 -2.56 -5.91
CA PHE A 83 -4.86 -1.74 -6.19
C PHE A 83 -3.61 -2.46 -5.69
N ILE A 84 -2.53 -2.43 -6.47
CA ILE A 84 -1.24 -3.01 -6.09
C ILE A 84 -0.25 -1.87 -5.86
N GLU A 85 0.31 -1.80 -4.66
CA GLU A 85 1.26 -0.77 -4.26
C GLU A 85 2.53 -1.41 -3.67
N SER A 86 3.68 -0.76 -3.85
CA SER A 86 4.96 -1.30 -3.38
C SER A 86 5.42 -0.71 -2.04
N GLU A 87 4.74 0.30 -1.52
CA GLU A 87 5.12 1.01 -0.30
C GLU A 87 3.98 0.95 0.72
N GLU A 88 4.27 0.45 1.92
CA GLU A 88 3.27 0.14 2.95
C GLU A 88 2.43 1.37 3.34
N HIS A 89 3.06 2.51 3.59
CA HIS A 89 2.35 3.70 4.03
C HIS A 89 1.36 4.18 2.94
N GLN A 90 1.80 4.24 1.68
CA GLN A 90 0.91 4.52 0.55
C GLN A 90 -0.19 3.48 0.41
N ALA A 91 0.10 2.19 0.56
CA ALA A 91 -0.90 1.14 0.44
C ALA A 91 -2.03 1.31 1.47
N ARG A 92 -1.67 1.59 2.73
CA ARG A 92 -2.61 1.84 3.82
C ARG A 92 -3.42 3.12 3.59
N GLU A 93 -2.79 4.21 3.17
CA GLU A 93 -3.48 5.47 2.88
C GLU A 93 -4.40 5.38 1.67
N ILE A 94 -3.99 4.67 0.61
CA ILE A 94 -4.84 4.41 -0.56
C ILE A 94 -6.06 3.59 -0.15
N MET A 95 -5.89 2.53 0.64
CA MET A 95 -6.99 1.73 1.16
C MET A 95 -7.95 2.60 1.98
N ARG A 96 -7.42 3.40 2.92
CA ARG A 96 -8.21 4.27 3.80
C ARG A 96 -9.03 5.30 3.03
N LEU A 97 -8.42 5.95 2.03
CA LEU A 97 -9.05 7.04 1.27
C LEU A 97 -10.01 6.53 0.17
N SER A 98 -9.68 5.40 -0.47
CA SER A 98 -10.51 4.78 -1.51
C SER A 98 -11.62 3.91 -0.94
N ASN A 99 -11.48 3.44 0.30
CA ASN A 99 -12.33 2.44 0.92
C ASN A 99 -12.45 1.15 0.07
N LYS A 100 -11.33 0.72 -0.51
CA LYS A 100 -11.22 -0.48 -1.36
C LYS A 100 -9.95 -1.29 -1.03
N PRO A 101 -9.89 -2.59 -1.37
CA PRO A 101 -8.72 -3.43 -1.11
C PRO A 101 -7.45 -2.93 -1.80
N VAL A 102 -6.31 -3.06 -1.10
CA VAL A 102 -4.97 -2.75 -1.61
C VAL A 102 -3.99 -3.84 -1.20
N TYR A 103 -3.29 -4.43 -2.15
CA TYR A 103 -2.21 -5.38 -1.91
C TYR A 103 -0.86 -4.67 -1.91
N CYS A 104 -0.03 -4.95 -0.90
CA CYS A 104 1.30 -4.36 -0.77
C CYS A 104 2.40 -5.39 -1.06
N THR A 105 3.20 -5.16 -2.10
CA THR A 105 4.28 -6.10 -2.48
C THR A 105 5.43 -6.11 -1.49
N ALA A 106 5.68 -5.02 -0.75
CA ALA A 106 6.77 -4.95 0.22
C ALA A 106 6.47 -5.73 1.51
N THR A 107 5.22 -5.71 1.97
CA THR A 107 4.80 -6.45 3.17
C THR A 107 4.21 -7.82 2.85
N ASN A 108 3.90 -8.08 1.58
CA ASN A 108 3.17 -9.28 1.14
C ASN A 108 1.82 -9.43 1.87
N GLU A 109 1.17 -8.30 2.20
CA GLU A 109 -0.08 -8.23 2.95
C GLU A 109 -1.19 -7.59 2.10
N MET A 110 -2.44 -8.03 2.35
CA MET A 110 -3.65 -7.40 1.82
C MET A 110 -4.25 -6.45 2.86
N TYR A 111 -4.37 -5.17 2.52
CA TYR A 111 -5.08 -4.17 3.32
C TYR A 111 -6.52 -4.05 2.81
N VAL A 112 -7.48 -4.26 3.70
CA VAL A 112 -8.92 -4.21 3.40
C VAL A 112 -9.64 -3.24 4.35
N PRO A 113 -10.64 -2.50 3.88
CA PRO A 113 -11.47 -1.66 4.74
C PRO A 113 -12.14 -2.49 5.85
N GLY A 114 -12.20 -1.94 7.07
CA GLY A 114 -12.84 -2.60 8.22
C GLY A 114 -12.06 -3.79 8.81
N PHE A 115 -11.07 -4.34 8.10
CA PHE A 115 -10.18 -5.39 8.60
C PHE A 115 -8.78 -4.81 8.80
N SER A 116 -8.52 -4.29 9.99
CA SER A 116 -7.16 -3.92 10.39
C SER A 116 -6.44 -5.17 10.90
N VAL A 117 -5.50 -5.71 10.11
CA VAL A 117 -4.55 -6.74 10.57
C VAL A 117 -3.78 -6.25 11.80
N SER A 118 -3.55 -4.93 11.90
CA SER A 118 -2.97 -4.28 13.09
C SER A 118 -3.92 -4.39 14.29
N ALA A 119 -5.23 -4.18 14.13
CA ALA A 119 -6.21 -4.36 15.19
C ALA A 119 -6.35 -5.84 15.59
N LEU A 120 -6.26 -6.77 14.65
CA LEU A 120 -6.21 -8.21 14.94
C LEU A 120 -4.95 -8.56 15.74
N LYS A 121 -3.75 -8.14 15.31
CA LYS A 121 -2.47 -8.29 16.06
C LYS A 121 -2.58 -7.66 17.46
N TYR A 122 -3.20 -6.48 17.56
CA TYR A 122 -3.41 -5.80 18.84
C TYR A 122 -4.39 -6.56 19.75
N VAL A 123 -5.47 -7.13 19.19
CA VAL A 123 -6.47 -7.93 19.91
C VAL A 123 -5.87 -9.27 20.37
N THR A 124 -5.06 -9.95 19.54
CA THR A 124 -4.34 -11.16 19.97
C THR A 124 -3.33 -10.86 21.06
N LEU A 125 -2.56 -9.76 20.96
CA LEU A 125 -1.65 -9.33 22.02
C LEU A 125 -2.39 -9.00 23.33
N ARG A 126 -3.54 -8.30 23.26
CA ARG A 126 -4.37 -7.97 24.44
C ARG A 126 -4.93 -9.22 25.12
N LYS A 127 -5.36 -10.22 24.35
CA LYS A 127 -5.84 -11.51 24.89
C LYS A 127 -4.74 -12.24 25.67
N GLY A 128 -3.51 -12.25 25.17
CA GLY A 128 -2.36 -12.86 25.86
C GLY A 128 -2.02 -12.19 27.20
N GLN A 129 -2.11 -10.86 27.28
CA GLN A 129 -1.91 -10.11 28.52
C GLN A 129 -3.03 -10.36 29.55
N SER A 130 -4.28 -10.43 29.09
CA SER A 130 -5.44 -10.74 29.94
C SER A 130 -5.36 -12.14 30.55
N LEU A 131 -4.93 -13.14 29.77
CA LEU A 131 -4.73 -14.50 30.25
C LEU A 131 -3.61 -14.57 31.31
N LYS A 132 -2.45 -13.94 31.04
CA LYS A 132 -1.35 -13.86 32.01
C LYS A 132 -1.79 -13.19 33.33
N ARG A 133 -2.63 -12.16 33.25
CA ARG A 133 -3.18 -11.48 34.44
C ARG A 133 -4.11 -12.41 35.23
N LYS A 134 -5.04 -13.10 34.57
CA LYS A 134 -5.95 -14.05 35.21
C LYS A 134 -5.20 -15.18 35.92
N ILE A 135 -4.19 -15.77 35.27
CA ILE A 135 -3.34 -16.80 35.89
C ILE A 135 -2.64 -16.25 37.13
N ARG A 136 -2.09 -15.04 37.06
CA ARG A 136 -1.40 -14.40 38.19
C ARG A 136 -2.35 -14.10 39.36
N GLU A 137 -3.56 -13.62 39.07
CA GLU A 137 -4.62 -13.39 40.07
C GLU A 137 -5.06 -14.70 40.72
N GLN A 138 -5.18 -15.78 39.94
CA GLN A 138 -5.55 -17.10 40.44
C GLN A 138 -4.46 -17.70 41.33
N LEU A 139 -3.19 -17.61 40.91
CA LEU A 139 -2.05 -18.04 41.73
C LEU A 139 -2.00 -17.27 43.05
N ARG A 140 -2.16 -15.93 43.04
CA ARG A 140 -2.24 -15.12 44.26
C ARG A 140 -3.35 -15.58 45.21
N ARG A 141 -4.53 -15.92 44.68
CA ARG A 141 -5.65 -16.43 45.50
C ARG A 141 -5.35 -17.81 46.10
N VAL A 142 -4.64 -18.67 45.39
CA VAL A 142 -4.22 -19.99 45.90
C VAL A 142 -3.16 -19.83 46.99
N PHE A 143 -2.14 -19.00 46.76
CA PHE A 143 -1.10 -18.72 47.76
C PHE A 143 -1.64 -18.06 49.03
N ALA A 144 -2.63 -17.18 48.91
CA ALA A 144 -3.28 -16.57 50.08
C ALA A 144 -4.18 -17.54 50.89
N ARG A 145 -4.38 -18.77 50.41
CA ARG A 145 -5.20 -19.82 51.07
C ARG A 145 -4.36 -20.96 51.63
N LEU A 146 -3.04 -20.93 51.48
CA LEU A 146 -2.15 -21.91 52.11
C LEU A 146 -1.91 -21.50 53.57
N PRO A 147 -2.07 -22.41 54.55
CA PRO A 147 -1.70 -22.13 55.93
C PRO A 147 -0.18 -21.98 56.04
N ALA A 148 0.26 -21.14 56.98
CA ALA A 148 1.67 -20.88 57.29
C ALA A 148 2.40 -22.11 57.86
#